data_AF-A0A967Y6T2-F1
#
_entry.id   AF-A0A967Y6T2-F1
#
_cell.length_a   1.000
_cell.length_b   1.000
_cell.length_c   1.000
_cell.angle_alpha   90.00
_cell.angle_beta   90.00
_cell.angle_gamma   90.00
#
_symmetry.space_group_name_H-M   'P 1'
#
loop_
_entity.id
_entity.type
_entity.pdbx_description
1 polymer ?
#
loop_
_entity_poly.entity_id
_entity_poly.type
_entity_poly.pdbx_seq_one_letter_code
_entity_poly.pdbx_strand_id
1 'polypeptide(L)'
;CKRKDGSYVWVAFRNRPILDADDNIVEVFSVGIDITDRKLREARLTADKERMEGELNIGREIQMSMLPERFPAFPDRPEFAVHAALEAAR
;
A
#
# COMPACT_ATOMS: atom_id res chain seq x y z
N CYS A 1 15.32 -2.67 18.17
CA CYS A 1 16.20 -2.55 19.36
C CYS A 1 15.35 -2.29 20.61
N LYS A 2 15.87 -2.55 21.81
CA LYS A 2 15.17 -2.29 23.08
C LYS A 2 15.86 -1.12 23.79
N ARG A 3 15.09 -0.12 24.22
CA ARG A 3 15.58 1.00 25.04
C ARG A 3 15.87 0.52 26.47
N LYS A 4 16.59 1.34 27.24
CA LYS A 4 16.89 1.05 28.67
C LYS A 4 15.63 0.95 29.53
N ASP A 5 14.58 1.69 29.18
CA ASP A 5 13.26 1.65 29.83
C ASP A 5 12.44 0.39 29.49
N GLY A 6 12.94 -0.47 28.60
CA GLY A 6 12.29 -1.69 28.17
C GLY A 6 11.40 -1.55 26.92
N SER A 7 11.16 -0.34 26.43
CA SER A 7 10.38 -0.11 25.20
C SER A 7 11.12 -0.57 23.95
N TYR A 8 10.36 -0.97 22.92
CA TYR A 8 10.91 -1.33 21.62
C TYR A 8 10.97 -0.14 20.68
N VAL A 9 12.06 -0.08 19.91
CA VAL A 9 12.31 0.96 18.92
C VAL A 9 12.78 0.39 17.60
N TRP A 10 12.39 1.09 16.55
CA TRP A 10 12.96 0.94 15.22
C TRP A 10 14.16 1.87 15.10
N VAL A 11 15.33 1.29 14.83
CA VAL A 11 16.56 2.07 14.64
C VAL A 11 17.05 1.83 13.21
N ALA A 12 17.25 2.91 12.47
CA ALA A 12 17.95 2.87 11.20
C ALA A 12 19.44 3.02 11.49
N PHE A 13 20.24 2.04 11.10
CA PHE A 13 21.69 2.09 11.22
C PHE A 13 22.32 2.45 9.88
N ARG A 14 23.29 3.36 9.91
CA ARG A 14 24.19 3.64 8.80
C ARG A 14 25.60 3.31 9.24
N ASN A 15 26.17 2.28 8.62
CA ASN A 15 27.47 1.76 8.98
C ASN A 15 28.47 2.05 7.86
N ARG A 16 29.67 2.46 8.22
CA ARG A 16 30.83 2.55 7.32
C ARG A 16 32.01 1.80 7.92
N PRO A 17 32.57 0.81 7.21
CA PRO A 17 33.81 0.22 7.62
C PRO A 17 34.95 1.23 7.44
N ILE A 18 35.90 1.21 8.36
CA ILE A 18 37.20 1.84 8.26
C ILE A 18 38.16 0.72 7.90
N LEU A 19 38.91 0.93 6.82
CA LEU A 19 39.83 -0.06 6.27
C LEU A 19 41.28 0.36 6.57
N ASP A 20 42.18 -0.61 6.70
CA ASP A 20 43.62 -0.37 6.67
C ASP A 20 44.15 -0.23 5.23
N ALA A 21 45.47 -0.14 5.07
CA ALA A 21 46.11 0.00 3.76
C ALA A 21 46.01 -1.25 2.87
N ASP A 22 45.70 -2.40 3.46
CA ASP A 22 45.56 -3.69 2.80
C ASP A 22 44.08 -4.06 2.58
N ASP A 23 43.18 -3.06 2.65
CA ASP A 23 41.71 -3.20 2.53
C ASP A 23 41.05 -4.09 3.60
N ASN A 24 41.72 -4.38 4.71
CA ASN A 24 41.10 -5.14 5.81
C ASN A 24 40.26 -4.22 6.70
N ILE A 25 39.10 -4.73 7.14
CA ILE A 25 38.21 -3.99 8.06
C ILE A 25 38.86 -3.94 9.43
N VAL A 26 39.21 -2.74 9.89
CA VAL A 26 39.76 -2.50 11.23
C VAL A 26 38.69 -2.02 12.22
N GLU A 27 37.69 -1.29 11.74
CA GLU A 27 36.62 -0.75 12.57
C GLU A 27 35.33 -0.55 11.76
N VAL A 28 34.17 -0.51 12.42
CA VAL A 28 32.90 -0.14 11.79
C VAL A 28 32.29 1.05 12.52
N PHE A 29 32.35 2.21 11.88
CA PHE A 29 31.68 3.40 12.35
C PHE A 29 30.18 3.31 12.04
N SER A 30 29.35 3.33 13.08
CA SER A 30 27.90 3.13 12.97
C SER A 30 27.15 4.31 13.58
N VAL A 31 26.19 4.87 12.84
CA VAL A 31 25.26 5.89 13.34
C VAL A 31 23.86 5.29 13.34
N GLY A 32 23.21 5.27 14.52
CA GLY A 32 21.84 4.83 14.69
C GLY A 32 20.88 6.01 14.89
N ILE A 33 19.76 6.03 14.16
CA ILE A 33 18.68 7.01 14.32
C ILE A 33 17.41 6.27 14.71
N ASP A 34 16.75 6.71 15.78
CA ASP A 34 15.42 6.23 16.14
C ASP A 34 14.40 6.71 15.10
N ILE A 35 13.74 5.76 14.44
CA ILE A 35 12.75 6.00 13.39
C ILE A 35 11.36 5.47 13.78
N THR A 36 11.14 5.23 15.07
CA THR A 36 9.88 4.65 15.58
C THR A 36 8.67 5.50 15.17
N ASP A 37 8.74 6.82 15.39
CA ASP A 37 7.65 7.74 15.04
C ASP A 37 7.35 7.78 13.54
N ARG A 38 8.38 7.63 12.70
CA ARG A 38 8.20 7.56 11.25
C ARG A 38 7.48 6.27 10.87
N LYS A 39 7.88 5.13 11.43
CA LYS A 39 7.26 3.83 11.17
C LYS A 39 5.81 3.76 11.63
N LEU A 40 5.50 4.33 12.80
CA LEU A 40 4.13 4.40 13.30
C LEU A 40 3.22 5.26 12.41
N ARG A 41 3.73 6.39 11.90
CA ARG A 41 2.99 7.23 10.95
C ARG A 41 2.76 6.54 9.62
N GLU A 42 3.79 5.91 9.06
CA GLU A 42 3.68 5.11 7.82
C GLU A 42 2.60 4.01 7.98
N ALA A 43 2.65 3.25 9.08
CA ALA A 43 1.69 2.18 9.33
C ALA A 43 0.24 2.69 9.46
N ARG A 44 0.05 3.82 10.15
CA ARG A 44 -1.28 4.44 10.29
C ARG A 44 -1.83 4.90 8.95
N LEU A 45 -1.02 5.55 8.12
CA LEU A 45 -1.43 5.99 6.79
C LEU A 45 -1.81 4.81 5.89
N THR A 46 -1.04 3.72 5.93
CA THR A 46 -1.36 2.50 5.18
C THR A 46 -2.68 1.90 5.63
N ALA A 47 -2.89 1.75 6.94
CA ALA A 47 -4.14 1.20 7.49
C ALA A 47 -5.36 2.06 7.15
N ASP A 48 -5.23 3.39 7.23
CA ASP A 48 -6.30 4.31 6.85
C ASP A 48 -6.62 4.21 5.35
N LYS A 49 -5.59 4.09 4.49
CA LYS A 49 -5.75 3.90 3.05
C LYS A 49 -6.46 2.57 2.73
N GLU A 50 -6.02 1.47 3.33
CA GLU A 50 -6.64 0.15 3.14
C GLU A 50 -8.11 0.15 3.56
N ARG A 51 -8.44 0.84 4.66
CA ARG A 51 -9.84 0.99 5.10
C ARG A 51 -10.68 1.76 4.09
N MET A 52 -10.17 2.88 3.58
CA MET A 52 -10.86 3.67 2.56
C MET A 52 -11.08 2.89 1.26
N GLU A 53 -10.07 2.12 0.81
CA GLU A 53 -10.19 1.26 -0.38
C GLU A 53 -11.22 0.14 -0.16
N GLY A 54 -11.25 -0.47 1.03
CA GLY A 54 -12.26 -1.47 1.40
C GLY A 54 -13.69 -0.93 1.35
N GLU A 55 -13.92 0.30 1.81
CA GLU A 55 -15.24 0.94 1.78
C GLU A 55 -15.73 1.19 0.34
N LEU A 56 -14.84 1.60 -0.57
CA LEU A 56 -15.18 1.84 -1.98
C LEU A 56 -15.46 0.54 -2.75
N ASN A 57 -14.81 -0.57 -2.38
CA ASN A 57 -15.01 -1.86 -3.06
C ASN A 57 -16.44 -2.40 -2.88
N ILE A 58 -17.06 -2.19 -1.73
CA ILE A 58 -18.45 -2.61 -1.49
C ILE A 58 -19.42 -1.83 -2.38
N GLY A 59 -19.23 -0.51 -2.49
CA GLY A 59 -20.06 0.33 -3.36
C GLY A 59 -19.96 -0.10 -4.83
N ARG A 60 -18.75 -0.43 -5.29
CA ARG A 60 -18.52 -0.96 -6.65
C ARG A 60 -19.20 -2.31 -6.86
N GLU A 61 -19.10 -3.23 -5.91
CA GLU A 61 -19.72 -4.55 -6.01
C GLU A 61 -21.25 -4.46 -6.07
N ILE A 62 -21.85 -3.61 -5.23
CA ILE A 62 -23.29 -3.32 -5.27
C ILE A 62 -23.67 -2.73 -6.63
N GLN A 63 -22.94 -1.71 -7.11
CA GLN A 63 -23.19 -1.10 -8.43
C GLN A 63 -23.07 -2.09 -9.58
N MET A 64 -22.09 -2.99 -9.54
CA MET A 64 -21.90 -4.01 -10.57
C MET A 64 -23.00 -5.09 -10.52
N SER A 65 -23.51 -5.45 -9.34
CA SER A 65 -24.66 -6.37 -9.20
C SER A 65 -25.99 -5.78 -9.68
N MET A 66 -26.09 -4.45 -9.78
CA MET A 66 -27.27 -3.75 -10.31
C MET A 66 -27.26 -3.67 -11.85
N LEU A 67 -26.18 -4.07 -12.52
CA LEU A 67 -26.10 -4.10 -13.98
C LEU A 67 -26.83 -5.34 -14.55
N PRO A 68 -27.54 -5.21 -15.68
CA PRO A 68 -28.23 -6.33 -16.29
C PRO A 68 -27.24 -7.39 -16.82
N GLU A 69 -27.41 -8.64 -16.40
CA GLU A 69 -26.57 -9.79 -16.84
C GLU A 69 -26.75 -10.13 -18.32
N ARG A 70 -27.88 -9.75 -18.93
CA ARG A 70 -28.12 -9.86 -20.37
C ARG A 70 -28.19 -8.48 -21.00
N PHE A 71 -27.27 -8.25 -21.94
CA PHE A 71 -27.23 -7.04 -22.76
C PHE A 71 -27.65 -7.37 -24.21
N PRO A 72 -28.47 -6.54 -24.88
CA PRO A 72 -29.13 -5.36 -24.34
C PRO A 72 -30.13 -5.73 -23.25
N ALA A 73 -30.37 -4.82 -22.30
CA ALA A 73 -31.26 -5.04 -21.15
C ALA A 73 -32.70 -5.43 -21.58
N PHE A 74 -33.06 -5.19 -22.85
CA PHE A 74 -34.35 -5.51 -23.45
C PHE A 74 -34.16 -6.12 -24.85
N PRO A 75 -33.79 -7.40 -24.95
CA PRO A 75 -33.52 -8.05 -26.24
C PRO A 75 -34.77 -8.16 -27.13
N ASP A 76 -35.96 -8.19 -26.52
CA ASP A 76 -37.24 -8.33 -27.24
C ASP A 76 -37.90 -6.98 -27.58
N ARG A 77 -37.24 -5.86 -27.27
CA ARG A 77 -37.74 -4.51 -27.56
C ARG A 77 -36.88 -3.82 -28.62
N PRO A 78 -37.20 -3.97 -29.92
CA PRO A 78 -36.40 -3.41 -31.00
C PRO A 78 -36.36 -1.87 -30.97
N GLU A 79 -37.28 -1.21 -30.27
CA GLU A 79 -37.27 0.24 -30.05
C GLU A 79 -36.08 0.73 -29.18
N PHE A 80 -35.43 -0.17 -28.42
CA PHE A 80 -34.24 0.13 -27.63
C PHE A 80 -33.02 -0.61 -28.21
N ALA A 81 -32.60 -0.25 -29.41
CA ALA A 81 -31.33 -0.70 -29.98
C ALA A 81 -30.16 0.00 -29.26
N VAL A 82 -29.80 -0.49 -28.07
CA VAL A 82 -28.68 0.07 -27.28
C VAL A 82 -27.38 -0.52 -27.78
N HIS A 83 -26.57 0.30 -28.45
CA HIS A 83 -25.17 0.00 -28.74
C HIS A 83 -24.30 0.55 -27.62
N ALA A 84 -23.74 -0.31 -26.76
CA ALA A 84 -22.78 0.10 -25.74
C ALA A 84 -21.49 -0.71 -25.88
N ALA A 85 -20.35 -0.01 -25.84
CA ALA A 85 -19.03 -0.62 -25.68
C ALA A 85 -18.60 -0.43 -24.22
N LEU A 86 -18.15 -1.51 -23.59
CA LEU A 86 -17.65 -1.51 -22.22
C LEU A 86 -16.12 -1.38 -22.28
N GLU A 87 -15.62 -0.15 -22.17
CA GLU A 87 -14.18 0.09 -22.00
C GLU A 87 -13.84 0.08 -20.51
N ALA A 88 -12.93 -0.81 -20.11
CA ALA A 88 -12.41 -0.81 -18.75
C ALA A 88 -11.63 0.49 -18.51
N ALA A 89 -12.10 1.31 -17.57
CA ALA A 89 -11.35 2.49 -17.14
C ALA A 89 -9.99 2.05 -16.57
N ARG A 90 -8.92 2.54 -17.20
CA ARG A 90 -7.53 2.31 -16.78
C ARG A 90 -7.10 3.29 -15.70
#